data_AF-A0A6J4SLX0-F1
#
_entry.id   AF-A0A6J4SLX0-F1
#
_cell.length_a   1.000
_cell.length_b   1.000
_cell.length_c   1.000
_cell.angle_alpha   90.00
_cell.angle_beta   90.00
_cell.angle_gamma   90.00
#
_symmetry.space_group_name_H-M   'P 1'
#
loop_
_entity.id
_entity.type
_entity.pdbx_description
1 polymer ?
#
loop_
_entity_poly.entity_id
_entity_poly.type
_entity_poly.pdbx_seq_one_letter_code
_entity_poly.pdbx_strand_id
1 'polypeptide(L)'
;MMSSTEVDTVTADPVRQTRRVEVGVLGEMGDQSLGDEAIRNYTINFGPQHPAAHGVLRLILELDGEIVERVDPHIGLLHRGTEKLMEYKTYAQAIPYLDRLDYCSPMCMEHSFVLAIEKLMGLEIPPRAQYIRVLMAELT
;
A
#
# COMPACT_ATOMS: atom_id res chain seq x y z
N MET A 1 11.70 -48.32 24.94
CA MET A 1 10.47 -47.61 24.51
C MET A 1 10.33 -46.35 25.36
N MET A 2 10.77 -45.22 24.83
CA MET A 2 10.39 -43.84 25.19
C MET A 2 11.22 -42.92 24.29
N SER A 3 10.55 -42.29 23.34
CA SER A 3 11.13 -41.35 22.37
C SER A 3 11.14 -39.96 22.99
N SER A 4 12.32 -39.35 23.03
CA SER A 4 12.53 -37.91 23.20
C SER A 4 12.41 -37.24 21.83
N THR A 5 11.60 -36.18 21.76
CA THR A 5 11.36 -35.36 20.57
C THR A 5 12.33 -34.19 20.58
N GLU A 6 13.20 -34.11 19.57
CA GLU A 6 13.97 -32.90 19.27
C GLU A 6 13.19 -31.98 18.34
N VAL A 7 13.26 -30.70 18.68
CA VAL A 7 12.67 -29.54 18.02
C VAL A 7 13.70 -29.03 17.01
N ASP A 8 13.33 -28.97 15.74
CA ASP A 8 14.11 -28.26 14.72
C ASP A 8 13.29 -27.14 14.05
N THR A 9 14.03 -26.09 13.71
CA THR A 9 13.66 -24.69 13.59
C THR A 9 13.01 -24.24 12.27
N VAL A 10 12.21 -23.19 12.43
CA VAL A 10 11.75 -22.12 11.51
C VAL A 10 12.62 -21.88 10.25
N THR A 11 12.02 -21.90 9.04
CA THR A 11 11.79 -20.73 8.13
C THR A 11 11.28 -21.16 6.74
N ALA A 12 10.08 -20.72 6.35
CA ALA A 12 9.71 -20.23 5.00
C ALA A 12 8.24 -19.71 5.00
N ASP A 13 8.12 -18.40 4.73
CA ASP A 13 6.98 -17.45 4.60
C ASP A 13 5.49 -17.88 4.61
N PRO A 14 4.57 -16.97 5.06
CA PRO A 14 3.46 -17.31 5.94
C PRO A 14 2.05 -17.09 5.36
N VAL A 15 1.86 -16.73 4.08
CA VAL A 15 0.51 -16.33 3.56
C VAL A 15 -0.11 -17.39 2.64
N ARG A 16 0.10 -18.66 2.96
CA ARG A 16 -0.67 -19.76 2.37
C ARG A 16 -1.94 -19.93 3.18
N GLN A 17 -3.10 -19.48 2.69
CA GLN A 17 -4.38 -20.11 3.08
C GLN A 17 -5.59 -19.68 2.22
N THR A 18 -5.92 -20.51 1.22
CA THR A 18 -7.32 -20.94 1.08
C THR A 18 -7.35 -22.39 0.62
N ARG A 19 -8.16 -23.17 1.32
CA ARG A 19 -8.07 -24.62 1.46
C ARG A 19 -8.90 -25.33 0.39
N ARG A 20 -8.39 -26.46 -0.13
CA ARG A 20 -9.25 -27.47 -0.75
C ARG A 20 -10.24 -27.95 0.32
N VAL A 21 -11.53 -27.71 0.09
CA VAL A 21 -12.61 -28.23 0.92
C VAL A 21 -13.25 -29.37 0.16
N GLU A 22 -12.91 -30.61 0.52
CA GLU A 22 -13.67 -31.79 0.13
C GLU A 22 -14.82 -31.97 1.12
N VAL A 23 -16.06 -31.94 0.65
CA VAL A 23 -17.23 -32.38 1.42
C VAL A 23 -18.01 -33.33 0.53
N GLY A 24 -17.93 -34.62 0.84
CA GLY A 24 -18.83 -35.62 0.26
C GLY A 24 -19.96 -35.92 1.22
N VAL A 25 -21.21 -35.84 0.75
CA VAL A 25 -22.33 -36.68 1.20
C VAL A 25 -23.26 -36.95 0.01
N LEU A 26 -23.52 -38.24 -0.22
CA LEU A 26 -24.44 -38.80 -1.22
C LEU A 26 -25.91 -38.58 -0.80
N GLY A 27 -26.76 -38.14 -1.73
CA GLY A 27 -28.22 -38.33 -1.65
C GLY A 27 -29.08 -37.17 -2.13
N GLU A 28 -29.47 -37.19 -3.40
CA GLU A 28 -30.85 -37.17 -3.93
C GLU A 28 -30.87 -36.65 -5.37
N MET A 29 -31.38 -37.48 -6.29
CA MET A 29 -31.56 -37.15 -7.70
C MET A 29 -32.74 -36.17 -7.86
N GLY A 30 -32.50 -34.99 -8.42
CA GLY A 30 -33.57 -34.07 -8.83
C GLY A 30 -33.04 -32.81 -9.53
N ASP A 31 -33.33 -32.73 -10.82
CA ASP A 31 -33.14 -31.61 -11.77
C ASP A 31 -31.70 -31.30 -12.26
N GLN A 32 -31.31 -31.99 -13.34
CA GLN A 32 -30.18 -31.58 -14.18
C GLN A 32 -30.65 -30.48 -15.15
N SER A 33 -30.84 -29.26 -14.65
CA SER A 33 -30.91 -28.09 -15.52
C SER A 33 -29.50 -27.76 -16.02
N LEU A 34 -29.30 -27.86 -17.33
CA LEU A 34 -28.04 -27.53 -18.00
C LEU A 34 -27.56 -26.12 -17.62
N GLY A 35 -26.30 -26.03 -17.16
CA GLY A 35 -25.51 -24.82 -17.34
C GLY A 35 -25.00 -24.10 -16.10
N ASP A 36 -24.62 -24.80 -15.03
CA ASP A 36 -23.76 -24.20 -13.99
C ASP A 36 -22.29 -24.36 -14.40
N GLU A 37 -21.93 -23.74 -15.53
CA GLU A 37 -20.54 -23.65 -15.97
C GLU A 37 -19.88 -22.65 -15.02
N ALA A 38 -19.12 -23.14 -14.02
CA ALA A 38 -18.46 -22.31 -13.03
C ALA A 38 -17.77 -21.13 -13.71
N ILE A 39 -18.33 -19.94 -13.54
CA ILE A 39 -17.88 -18.73 -14.23
C ILE A 39 -16.42 -18.52 -13.86
N ARG A 40 -15.56 -18.55 -14.87
CA ARG A 40 -14.12 -18.51 -14.67
C ARG A 40 -13.72 -17.05 -14.50
N ASN A 41 -13.44 -16.66 -13.26
CA ASN A 41 -12.92 -15.34 -12.94
C ASN A 41 -11.72 -14.98 -13.84
N TYR A 42 -11.78 -13.80 -14.46
CA TYR A 42 -10.75 -13.31 -15.36
C TYR A 42 -9.72 -12.50 -14.58
N THR A 43 -8.46 -12.89 -14.64
CA THR A 43 -7.38 -12.08 -14.08
C THR A 43 -6.85 -11.10 -15.13
N ILE A 44 -6.99 -9.80 -14.89
CA ILE A 44 -6.48 -8.72 -15.74
C ILE A 44 -5.35 -7.99 -15.01
N ASN A 45 -4.23 -7.77 -15.71
CA ASN A 45 -3.13 -6.96 -15.22
C ASN A 45 -3.25 -5.53 -15.75
N PHE A 46 -3.64 -4.62 -14.87
CA PHE A 46 -3.60 -3.19 -15.13
C PHE A 46 -2.17 -2.70 -14.92
N GLY A 47 -1.44 -2.55 -16.02
CA GLY A 47 0.00 -2.26 -16.01
C GLY A 47 0.33 -0.79 -15.73
N PRO A 48 1.59 -0.50 -15.36
CA PRO A 48 2.05 0.85 -15.00
C PRO A 48 2.08 1.85 -16.16
N GLN A 49 1.97 1.38 -17.40
CA GLN A 49 1.92 2.25 -18.58
C GLN A 49 0.49 2.78 -18.86
N HIS A 50 -0.51 2.29 -18.14
CA HIS A 50 -1.89 2.66 -18.39
C HIS A 50 -2.14 4.13 -17.99
N PRO A 51 -2.73 4.98 -18.86
CA PRO A 51 -2.86 6.42 -18.60
C PRO A 51 -3.68 6.75 -17.35
N ALA A 52 -4.66 5.91 -17.00
CA ALA A 52 -5.46 6.06 -15.78
C ALA A 52 -4.76 5.62 -14.48
N ALA A 53 -3.52 5.14 -14.55
CA ALA A 53 -2.74 4.75 -13.37
C ALA A 53 -2.16 5.97 -12.59
N HIS A 54 -2.30 7.19 -13.13
CA HIS A 54 -1.84 8.46 -12.54
C HIS A 54 -0.46 8.38 -11.85
N GLY A 55 0.50 7.79 -12.56
CA GLY A 55 1.82 7.47 -12.02
C GLY A 55 2.20 6.05 -12.36
N VAL A 56 2.95 5.40 -11.45
CA VAL A 56 3.41 4.02 -11.62
C VAL A 56 2.67 3.11 -10.64
N LEU A 57 1.52 2.60 -11.06
CA LEU A 57 0.70 1.67 -10.30
C LEU A 57 0.46 0.41 -11.13
N ARG A 58 0.61 -0.76 -10.51
CA ARG A 58 0.22 -2.04 -11.10
C ARG A 58 -0.88 -2.65 -10.25
N LEU A 59 -2.01 -2.99 -10.87
CA LEU A 59 -3.11 -3.68 -10.21
C LEU A 59 -3.34 -5.03 -10.89
N ILE A 60 -3.35 -6.11 -10.13
CA ILE A 60 -3.85 -7.41 -10.60
C ILE A 60 -5.31 -7.50 -10.14
N LEU A 61 -6.23 -7.51 -11.10
CA LEU A 61 -7.67 -7.51 -10.88
C LEU A 61 -8.21 -8.91 -11.19
N GLU A 62 -9.01 -9.47 -10.29
CA GLU A 62 -9.84 -10.64 -10.55
C GLU A 62 -11.29 -10.16 -10.76
N LEU A 63 -11.82 -10.41 -11.95
CA LEU A 63 -13.11 -9.91 -12.40
C LEU A 63 -14.08 -11.06 -12.64
N ASP A 64 -15.31 -10.86 -12.17
CA ASP A 64 -16.48 -11.59 -12.62
C ASP A 64 -17.32 -10.64 -13.49
N GLY A 65 -17.14 -10.74 -14.81
CA GLY A 65 -17.70 -9.79 -15.77
C GLY A 65 -17.21 -8.36 -15.55
N GLU A 66 -18.12 -7.46 -15.17
CA GLU A 66 -17.84 -6.05 -14.84
C GLU A 66 -17.58 -5.82 -13.34
N ILE A 67 -17.82 -6.84 -12.50
CA ILE A 67 -17.69 -6.75 -11.05
C ILE A 67 -16.28 -7.15 -10.64
N VAL A 68 -15.66 -6.33 -9.80
CA VAL A 68 -14.33 -6.60 -9.23
C VAL A 68 -14.51 -7.43 -7.97
N GLU A 69 -14.04 -8.68 -7.98
CA GLU A 69 -14.04 -9.53 -6.77
C GLU A 69 -12.81 -9.26 -5.89
N ARG A 70 -11.65 -9.09 -6.51
CA ARG A 70 -10.37 -8.91 -5.80
C ARG A 70 -9.40 -8.02 -6.56
N VAL A 71 -8.64 -7.23 -5.81
CA VAL A 71 -7.57 -6.35 -6.32
C VAL A 71 -6.31 -6.54 -5.50
N ASP A 72 -5.20 -6.85 -6.16
CA ASP A 72 -3.87 -6.83 -5.57
C ASP A 72 -3.08 -5.62 -6.10
N PRO A 73 -2.95 -4.53 -5.31
CA PRO A 73 -2.13 -3.40 -5.69
C PRO A 73 -0.65 -3.67 -5.42
N HIS A 74 0.16 -3.67 -6.48
CA HIS A 74 1.61 -3.71 -6.38
C HIS A 74 2.16 -2.28 -6.35
N ILE A 75 2.56 -1.85 -5.14
CA ILE A 75 3.15 -0.54 -4.87
C ILE A 75 4.67 -0.69 -4.75
N GLY A 76 5.41 0.41 -4.93
CA GLY A 76 6.87 0.47 -4.74
C GLY A 76 7.67 0.73 -6.01
N LEU A 77 7.01 0.84 -7.17
CA LEU A 77 7.67 1.21 -8.43
C LEU A 77 8.28 2.63 -8.42
N LEU A 78 7.81 3.50 -7.51
CA LEU A 78 8.38 4.84 -7.23
C LEU A 78 9.10 4.88 -5.87
N HIS A 79 9.44 3.74 -5.27
CA HIS A 79 10.19 3.74 -4.02
C HIS A 79 11.64 4.20 -4.30
N ARG A 80 12.02 5.35 -3.72
CA ARG A 80 13.35 5.96 -3.90
C ARG A 80 14.23 5.90 -2.66
N GLY A 81 13.80 5.21 -1.60
CA GLY A 81 14.54 5.15 -0.34
C GLY A 81 14.78 6.52 0.31
N THR A 82 13.82 7.45 0.19
CA THR A 82 13.96 8.83 0.65
C THR A 82 14.27 8.93 2.13
N GLU A 83 13.63 8.11 2.97
CA GLU A 83 13.89 8.04 4.41
C GLU A 83 15.35 7.68 4.70
N LYS A 84 15.90 6.70 3.97
CA LYS A 84 17.30 6.29 4.11
C LYS A 84 18.27 7.40 3.68
N LEU A 85 17.91 8.15 2.63
CA LEU A 85 18.71 9.29 2.19
C LEU A 85 18.69 10.44 3.21
N MET A 86 17.58 10.64 3.91
CA MET A 86 17.45 11.66 4.95
C MET A 86 18.35 11.39 6.15
N GLU A 87 18.64 10.13 6.50
CA GLU A 87 19.56 9.78 7.60
C GLU A 87 20.99 10.33 7.39
N TYR A 88 21.44 10.45 6.14
CA TYR A 88 22.77 10.95 5.81
C TYR A 88 22.82 12.47 5.60
N LYS A 89 21.72 13.18 5.85
CA LYS A 89 21.57 14.63 5.60
C LYS A 89 21.22 15.37 6.88
N THR A 90 21.59 16.65 6.93
CA THR A 90 21.16 17.52 8.04
C THR A 90 19.68 17.89 7.89
N TYR A 91 19.01 18.26 8.99
CA TYR A 91 17.59 18.63 8.97
C TYR A 91 17.25 19.71 7.93
N ALA A 92 18.11 20.73 7.76
CA ALA A 92 17.92 21.76 6.74
C ALA A 92 18.08 21.23 5.30
N GLN A 93 18.99 20.28 5.09
CA GLN A 93 19.18 19.62 3.79
C GLN A 93 18.07 18.60 3.49
N ALA A 94 17.36 18.12 4.51
CA ALA A 94 16.29 17.15 4.38
C ALA A 94 14.97 17.76 3.88
N ILE A 95 14.76 19.07 4.05
CA ILE A 95 13.51 19.78 3.69
C ILE A 95 13.09 19.51 2.23
N PRO A 96 13.95 19.65 1.20
CA PRO A 96 13.53 19.47 -0.19
C PRO A 96 13.18 18.02 -0.57
N TYR A 97 13.45 17.03 0.30
CA TYR A 97 13.02 15.65 0.03
C TYR A 97 11.52 15.48 0.28
N LEU A 98 10.91 16.32 1.12
CA LEU A 98 9.51 16.25 1.50
C LEU A 98 8.59 16.86 0.44
N ASP A 99 9.03 17.96 -0.21
CA ASP A 99 8.39 18.50 -1.42
C ASP A 99 8.25 17.47 -2.54
N ARG A 100 9.17 16.50 -2.58
CA ARG A 100 9.21 15.47 -3.63
C ARG A 100 8.42 14.23 -3.25
N LEU A 101 7.96 14.13 -2.00
CA LEU A 101 7.18 13.00 -1.50
C LEU A 101 5.72 13.18 -1.88
N ASP A 102 5.13 14.34 -1.54
CA ASP A 102 3.89 14.80 -2.11
C ASP A 102 4.17 15.97 -3.06
N TYR A 103 4.19 15.67 -4.36
CA TYR A 103 4.50 16.64 -5.40
C TYR A 103 3.31 17.55 -5.74
N CYS A 104 2.11 17.26 -5.25
CA CYS A 104 0.93 18.10 -5.46
C CYS A 104 0.82 19.20 -4.41
N SER A 105 1.21 18.92 -3.15
CA SER A 105 1.09 19.86 -2.03
C SER A 105 2.41 19.99 -1.25
N PRO A 106 3.46 20.61 -1.86
CA PRO A 106 4.80 20.67 -1.26
C PRO A 106 4.84 21.44 0.06
N MET A 107 4.18 22.61 0.11
CA MET A 107 4.20 23.50 1.28
C MET A 107 3.60 22.84 2.53
N CYS A 108 2.55 22.02 2.36
CA CYS A 108 1.94 21.25 3.45
C CYS A 108 2.91 20.20 3.99
N MET A 109 3.69 19.56 3.11
CA MET A 109 4.63 18.52 3.50
C MET A 109 5.85 19.11 4.23
N GLU A 110 6.42 20.21 3.75
CA GLU A 110 7.48 20.95 4.47
C GLU A 110 6.97 21.45 5.83
N HIS A 111 5.76 22.00 5.87
CA HIS A 111 5.18 22.55 7.09
C HIS A 111 5.08 21.49 8.19
N SER A 112 4.62 20.28 7.85
CA SER A 112 4.51 19.16 8.80
C SER A 112 5.85 18.77 9.44
N PHE A 113 6.92 18.77 8.64
CA PHE A 113 8.25 18.41 9.10
C PHE A 113 8.91 19.50 9.94
N VAL A 114 8.77 20.76 9.52
CA VAL A 114 9.27 21.90 10.30
C VAL A 114 8.56 22.00 11.65
N LEU A 115 7.24 21.75 11.71
CA LEU A 115 6.50 21.67 12.97
C LEU A 115 7.04 20.57 13.90
N ALA A 116 7.38 19.39 13.34
CA ALA A 116 7.98 18.30 14.12
C ALA A 116 9.34 18.71 14.71
N ILE A 117 10.19 19.36 13.93
CA ILE A 117 11.50 19.87 14.37
C ILE A 117 11.33 20.97 15.43
N GLU A 118 10.45 21.93 15.20
CA GLU A 118 10.18 23.03 16.13
C GLU A 118 9.65 22.54 17.47
N LYS A 119 8.77 21.53 17.44
CA LYS A 119 8.26 20.87 18.65
C LYS A 119 9.37 20.11 19.39
N LEU A 120 10.28 19.46 18.68
CA LEU A 120 11.42 18.76 19.27
C LEU A 120 12.44 19.72 19.91
N MET A 121 12.60 20.91 19.32
CA MET A 121 13.49 21.96 19.83
C MET A 121 12.84 22.89 20.87
N GLY A 122 11.52 22.85 21.03
CA GLY A 122 10.78 23.73 21.95
C GLY A 122 10.79 25.21 21.55
N LEU A 123 10.77 25.51 20.25
CA LEU A 123 10.84 26.88 19.73
C LEU A 123 9.46 27.52 19.60
N GLU A 124 9.35 28.79 19.99
CA GLU A 124 8.19 29.63 19.68
C GLU A 124 8.42 30.43 18.40
N ILE A 125 7.56 30.20 17.40
CA ILE A 125 7.64 30.86 16.10
C ILE A 125 6.90 32.21 16.15
N PRO A 126 7.46 33.29 15.57
CA PRO A 126 6.79 34.59 15.56
C PRO A 126 5.41 34.55 14.86
N PRO A 127 4.40 35.29 15.35
CA PRO A 127 3.04 35.26 14.81
C PRO A 127 2.97 35.52 13.30
N ARG A 128 3.80 36.43 12.79
CA ARG A 128 3.88 36.72 11.34
C ARG A 128 4.21 35.47 10.52
N ALA A 129 5.14 34.64 10.97
CA ALA A 129 5.51 33.42 10.26
C ALA A 129 4.40 32.37 10.31
N GLN A 130 3.66 32.30 11.41
CA GLN A 130 2.49 31.41 11.52
C GLN A 130 1.40 31.80 10.50
N TYR A 131 1.07 33.09 10.38
CA TYR A 131 0.10 33.56 9.37
C TYR A 131 0.53 33.27 7.93
N ILE A 132 1.83 33.47 7.62
CA ILE A 132 2.35 33.17 6.27
C ILE A 132 2.26 31.67 5.98
N ARG A 133 2.56 30.81 6.96
CA ARG A 133 2.47 29.35 6.78
C ARG A 133 1.04 28.90 6.51
N VAL A 134 0.07 29.40 7.27
CA VAL A 134 -1.35 29.09 7.04
C VAL A 134 -1.79 29.58 5.66
N LEU A 135 -1.44 30.82 5.29
CA LEU A 135 -1.77 31.36 3.97
C LEU A 135 -1.18 30.53 2.82
N MET A 136 0.07 30.07 2.96
CA MET A 136 0.71 29.24 1.95
C MET A 136 0.15 27.82 1.92
N ALA A 137 -0.21 27.25 3.07
CA ALA A 137 -0.80 25.92 3.15
C ALA A 137 -2.21 25.87 2.54
N GLU A 138 -3.00 26.94 2.65
CA GLU A 138 -4.33 27.04 2.02
C GLU A 138 -4.26 27.33 0.50
N LEU A 139 -3.12 27.80 0.00
CA LEU A 139 -2.92 28.09 -1.42
C LEU A 139 -2.59 26.83 -2.23
N THR A 140 -1.96 25.84 -1.58
CA THR A 140 -1.49 24.58 -2.17
C THR A 140 -2.43 23.43 -1.89
#